data_AF-A0A931E1D5-F1
#
_entry.id   AF-A0A931E1D5-F1
#
_cell.length_a   1.000
_cell.length_b   1.000
_cell.length_c   1.000
_cell.angle_alpha   90.00
_cell.angle_beta   90.00
_cell.angle_gamma   90.00
#
_symmetry.space_group_name_H-M   'P 1'
#
loop_
_entity.id
_entity.type
_entity.pdbx_description
1 polymer ?
#
loop_
_entity_poly.entity_id
_entity_poly.type
_entity_poly.pdbx_seq_one_letter_code
_entity_poly.pdbx_strand_id
1 'polypeptide(L)'
;MSTRKIYAIAVGVVLATLVFILVNYDQIPDPIPVHFDSDGNVNRTTPKNFFAATNGVWFALGLVAVFYTALPTPRMARIRMDVPADSDIPFSDTASDKAATLLAKTGKAMAWTALGAAVTLCLLEITTTIPAFSAWTPVAIALIIIGSILCVALFFRIAFTWSKELAEMPTDEAEKIRAKHFKYGSGMGFYKEPNDPMVMMLASGGEAKVDLNFAHAPVRRWALTMGVTLALFIAYSIVSATL
;
A
#
# COMPACT_ATOMS: atom_id res chain seq x y z
N MET A 1 -4.67 -17.28 -2.30
CA MET A 1 -5.36 -16.34 -1.40
C MET A 1 -5.64 -15.02 -2.13
N SER A 2 -6.85 -14.47 -2.01
CA SER A 2 -7.24 -13.19 -2.63
C SER A 2 -6.68 -11.99 -1.86
N THR A 3 -6.36 -10.88 -2.54
CA THR A 3 -5.84 -9.64 -1.96
C THR A 3 -6.60 -9.16 -0.72
N ARG A 4 -7.94 -9.14 -0.78
CA ARG A 4 -8.80 -8.75 0.36
C ARG A 4 -8.61 -9.63 1.60
N LYS A 5 -8.40 -10.94 1.41
CA LYS A 5 -8.17 -11.89 2.51
C LYS A 5 -6.82 -11.64 3.17
N ILE A 6 -5.79 -11.29 2.40
CA ILE A 6 -4.46 -10.97 2.94
C ILE A 6 -4.55 -9.72 3.83
N TYR A 7 -5.21 -8.64 3.37
CA TYR A 7 -5.44 -7.46 4.20
C TYR A 7 -6.28 -7.74 5.45
N ALA A 8 -7.33 -8.56 5.32
CA ALA A 8 -8.14 -8.96 6.48
C ALA A 8 -7.31 -9.72 7.52
N ILE A 9 -6.39 -10.58 7.10
CA ILE A 9 -5.45 -11.25 8.00
C ILE A 9 -4.50 -10.23 8.63
N ALA A 10 -3.97 -9.26 7.87
CA ALA A 10 -3.10 -8.22 8.42
C ALA A 10 -3.81 -7.41 9.51
N VAL A 11 -5.06 -7.00 9.28
CA VAL A 11 -5.89 -6.34 10.31
C VAL A 11 -6.14 -7.28 11.50
N GLY A 12 -6.42 -8.56 11.24
CA GLY A 12 -6.59 -9.56 12.29
C GLY A 12 -5.36 -9.71 13.20
N VAL A 13 -4.15 -9.68 12.62
CA VAL A 13 -2.89 -9.68 13.39
C VAL A 13 -2.80 -8.44 14.28
N VAL A 14 -3.05 -7.25 13.72
CA VAL A 14 -3.01 -5.99 14.49
C VAL A 14 -4.01 -6.00 15.65
N LEU A 15 -5.24 -6.46 15.41
CA LEU A 15 -6.26 -6.56 16.45
C LEU A 15 -5.92 -7.62 17.51
N ALA A 16 -5.35 -8.75 17.11
CA ALA A 16 -4.89 -9.78 18.05
C ALA A 16 -3.77 -9.24 18.95
N THR A 17 -2.84 -8.46 18.40
CA THR A 17 -1.78 -7.81 19.18
C THR A 17 -2.34 -6.76 20.14
N LEU A 18 -3.33 -5.97 19.72
CA LEU A 18 -4.03 -5.05 20.62
C LEU A 18 -4.63 -5.78 21.83
N VAL A 19 -5.36 -6.86 21.58
CA VAL A 19 -5.95 -7.69 22.65
C VAL A 19 -4.85 -8.28 23.54
N PHE A 20 -3.76 -8.76 22.95
CA PHE A 20 -2.63 -9.32 23.69
C PHE A 20 -1.99 -8.28 24.63
N ILE A 21 -1.77 -7.05 24.16
CA ILE A 21 -1.24 -5.95 24.97
C ILE A 21 -2.21 -5.59 26.10
N LEU A 22 -3.51 -5.52 25.80
CA LEU A 22 -4.53 -5.21 26.80
C LEU A 22 -4.61 -6.26 27.92
N VAL A 23 -4.50 -7.55 27.58
CA VAL A 23 -4.49 -8.64 28.57
C VAL A 23 -3.23 -8.61 29.43
N ASN A 24 -2.10 -8.13 28.88
CA ASN A 24 -0.82 -8.03 29.59
C ASN A 24 -0.51 -6.60 30.05
N TYR A 25 -1.50 -5.71 30.11
CA TYR A 25 -1.27 -4.29 30.35
C TYR A 25 -0.56 -4.03 31.68
N ASP A 26 -0.87 -4.81 32.72
CA ASP A 26 -0.24 -4.71 34.04
C ASP A 26 1.26 -5.03 34.04
N GLN A 27 1.74 -5.81 33.06
CA GLN A 27 3.15 -6.17 32.93
C GLN A 27 3.99 -5.08 32.24
N ILE A 28 3.34 -4.09 31.61
CA ILE A 28 4.01 -2.99 30.93
C ILE A 28 4.59 -2.05 32.00
N PRO A 29 5.89 -1.69 31.92
CA PRO A 29 6.53 -0.85 32.92
C PRO A 29 5.98 0.58 32.89
N ASP A 30 6.10 1.27 34.01
CA ASP A 30 5.95 2.72 34.09
C ASP A 30 7.29 3.31 34.58
N PRO A 31 8.04 4.02 33.72
CA PRO A 31 7.68 4.50 32.38
C PRO A 31 7.87 3.46 31.25
N ILE A 32 7.23 3.70 30.10
CA ILE A 32 7.32 2.87 28.89
C ILE A 32 8.53 3.31 28.04
N PRO A 33 9.39 2.39 27.57
CA PRO A 33 10.40 2.68 26.54
C PRO A 33 9.76 3.06 25.21
N VAL A 34 10.14 4.22 24.64
CA VAL A 34 9.60 4.70 23.35
C VAL A 34 10.68 4.94 22.29
N HIS A 35 11.95 4.99 22.69
CA HIS A 35 13.07 5.10 21.76
C HIS A 35 14.29 4.33 22.27
N PHE A 36 15.01 3.74 21.33
CA PHE A 36 16.24 2.99 21.56
C PHE A 36 17.36 3.62 20.72
N ASP A 37 18.57 3.71 21.29
CA ASP A 37 19.75 4.14 20.54
C ASP A 37 20.28 3.03 19.59
N SER A 38 21.37 3.31 18.87
CA SER A 38 22.00 2.36 17.95
C SER A 38 22.56 1.12 18.65
N ASP A 39 22.84 1.22 19.95
CA ASP A 39 23.34 0.12 20.78
C ASP A 39 22.19 -0.70 21.38
N GLY A 40 20.94 -0.28 21.14
CA GLY A 40 19.73 -0.94 21.63
C GLY A 40 19.38 -0.56 23.08
N ASN A 41 20.00 0.46 23.66
CA ASN A 41 19.66 0.94 24.99
C ASN A 41 18.47 1.91 24.93
N VAL A 42 17.61 1.86 25.95
CA VAL A 42 16.52 2.82 26.11
C VAL A 42 17.10 4.19 26.42
N ASN A 43 16.85 5.17 25.56
CA ASN A 43 17.30 6.56 25.77
C ASN A 43 16.14 7.57 25.84
N ARG A 44 14.89 7.14 25.59
CA ARG A 44 13.67 7.92 25.83
C ARG A 44 12.56 7.05 26.38
N THR A 45 11.84 7.58 27.35
CA THR A 45 10.69 6.94 27.98
C THR A 45 9.52 7.91 28.09
N THR A 46 8.30 7.38 28.23
CA THR A 46 7.08 8.18 28.41
C THR A 46 6.22 7.58 29.54
N PRO A 47 5.42 8.39 30.27
CA PRO A 47 4.54 7.86 31.31
C PRO A 47 3.57 6.81 30.76
N LYS A 48 3.37 5.72 31.50
CA LYS A 48 2.48 4.63 31.09
C LYS A 48 1.06 5.16 30.88
N ASN A 49 0.56 4.97 29.67
CA ASN A 49 -0.83 5.23 29.31
C ASN A 49 -1.25 4.32 28.16
N PHE A 50 -2.54 4.28 27.85
CA PHE A 50 -3.08 3.39 26.82
C PHE A 50 -2.47 3.66 25.44
N PHE A 51 -2.32 4.93 25.07
CA PHE A 51 -1.81 5.32 23.76
C PHE A 51 -0.35 4.93 23.58
N ALA A 52 0.50 5.25 24.57
CA ALA A 52 1.91 4.88 24.56
C ALA A 52 2.12 3.36 24.50
N ALA A 53 1.32 2.58 25.23
CA ALA A 53 1.39 1.12 25.26
C ALA A 53 0.88 0.42 23.98
N THR A 54 0.17 1.14 23.11
CA THR A 54 -0.43 0.60 21.88
C THR A 54 0.03 1.35 20.63
N ASN A 55 1.06 2.17 20.74
CA ASN A 55 1.51 3.05 19.68
C ASN A 55 1.96 2.27 18.43
N GLY A 56 2.67 1.15 18.60
CA GLY A 56 3.07 0.29 17.49
C GLY A 56 1.88 -0.36 16.79
N VAL A 57 0.79 -0.67 17.51
CA VAL A 57 -0.46 -1.22 16.95
C VAL A 57 -1.12 -0.21 16.03
N TRP A 58 -1.29 1.03 16.48
CA TRP A 58 -1.92 2.09 15.66
C TRP A 58 -1.05 2.45 14.46
N PHE A 59 0.28 2.46 14.62
CA PHE A 59 1.21 2.65 13.52
C PHE A 59 1.07 1.54 12.47
N ALA A 60 1.05 0.27 12.89
CA ALA A 60 0.85 -0.87 12.01
C ALA A 60 -0.52 -0.81 11.28
N LEU A 61 -1.59 -0.45 12.00
CA LEU A 61 -2.92 -0.29 11.40
C LEU A 61 -2.94 0.80 10.33
N GLY A 62 -2.36 1.97 10.64
CA GLY A 62 -2.25 3.08 9.71
C GLY A 62 -1.47 2.72 8.46
N LEU A 63 -0.35 2.00 8.62
CA LEU A 63 0.46 1.53 7.52
C LEU A 63 -0.29 0.52 6.63
N VAL A 64 -1.05 -0.41 7.22
CA VAL A 64 -1.93 -1.33 6.47
C VAL A 64 -2.98 -0.56 5.68
N ALA A 65 -3.59 0.49 6.25
CA ALA A 65 -4.57 1.33 5.57
C ALA A 65 -3.96 2.11 4.40
N VAL A 66 -2.75 2.65 4.58
CA VAL A 66 -1.98 3.30 3.50
C VAL A 66 -1.73 2.30 2.36
N PHE A 67 -1.21 1.10 2.66
CA PHE A 67 -1.01 0.08 1.62
C PHE A 67 -2.30 -0.33 0.92
N TYR A 68 -3.42 -0.42 1.64
CA TYR A 68 -4.72 -0.79 1.08
C TYR A 68 -5.26 0.26 0.09
N THR A 69 -5.03 1.55 0.37
CA THR A 69 -5.57 2.67 -0.41
C THR A 69 -4.60 3.21 -1.47
N ALA A 70 -3.32 2.88 -1.37
CA ALA A 70 -2.25 3.38 -2.24
C ALA A 70 -2.38 2.99 -3.72
N LEU A 71 -3.20 1.99 -4.06
CA LEU A 71 -3.52 1.65 -5.45
C LEU A 71 -5.02 1.65 -5.70
N PRO A 72 -5.46 2.05 -6.90
CA PRO A 72 -6.83 1.83 -7.29
C PRO A 72 -7.11 0.34 -7.48
N THR A 73 -8.38 -0.03 -7.30
CA THR A 73 -8.78 -1.43 -7.48
C THR A 73 -8.70 -1.84 -8.96
N PRO A 74 -8.38 -3.11 -9.28
CA PRO A 74 -8.40 -3.62 -10.66
C PRO A 74 -9.72 -3.41 -11.39
N ARG A 75 -10.85 -3.39 -10.64
CA ARG A 75 -12.18 -3.10 -11.20
C ARG A 75 -12.27 -1.69 -11.78
N MET A 76 -11.51 -0.74 -11.23
CA MET A 76 -11.53 0.64 -11.69
C MET A 76 -11.02 0.75 -13.13
N ALA A 77 -10.01 -0.05 -13.52
CA ALA A 77 -9.49 -0.07 -14.90
C ALA A 77 -10.56 -0.43 -15.94
N ARG A 78 -11.61 -1.15 -15.54
CA ARG A 78 -12.70 -1.62 -16.38
C ARG A 78 -13.91 -0.69 -16.42
N ILE A 79 -13.83 0.47 -15.78
CA ILE A 79 -14.91 1.46 -15.83
C ILE A 79 -14.88 2.15 -17.19
N ARG A 80 -15.99 2.05 -17.91
CA ARG A 80 -16.26 2.83 -19.12
C ARG A 80 -17.00 4.10 -18.75
N MET A 81 -16.43 5.23 -19.13
CA MET A 81 -17.04 6.54 -18.96
C MET A 81 -17.89 6.88 -20.17
N ASP A 82 -18.99 7.60 -19.92
CA ASP A 82 -19.81 8.18 -20.98
C ASP A 82 -19.09 9.43 -21.50
N VAL A 83 -18.82 9.45 -22.80
CA VAL A 83 -18.07 10.51 -23.49
C VAL A 83 -18.83 10.92 -24.74
N PRO A 84 -18.62 12.14 -25.27
CA PRO A 84 -19.28 12.59 -26.50
C PRO A 84 -19.14 11.57 -27.63
N ALA A 85 -20.21 11.37 -28.40
CA ALA A 85 -20.27 10.37 -29.47
C ALA A 85 -19.30 10.63 -30.63
N ASP A 86 -18.81 11.87 -30.74
CA ASP A 86 -17.79 12.34 -31.68
C ASP A 86 -16.36 12.20 -31.14
N SER A 87 -16.15 11.56 -29.98
CA SER A 87 -14.80 11.29 -29.47
C SER A 87 -14.04 10.32 -30.36
N ASP A 88 -12.87 10.75 -30.82
CA ASP A 88 -11.92 9.94 -31.60
C ASP A 88 -11.17 8.89 -30.74
N ILE A 89 -11.40 8.86 -29.43
CA ILE A 89 -10.68 7.99 -28.50
C ILE A 89 -11.57 6.78 -28.15
N PRO A 90 -11.28 5.58 -28.69
CA PRO A 90 -12.08 4.41 -28.37
C PRO A 90 -11.78 3.89 -26.96
N PHE A 91 -12.75 3.19 -26.38
CA PHE A 91 -12.51 2.31 -25.24
C PHE A 91 -11.81 1.05 -25.76
N SER A 92 -10.74 0.60 -25.10
CA SER A 92 -10.02 -0.63 -25.45
C SER A 92 -10.18 -1.64 -24.32
N ASP A 93 -10.72 -2.81 -24.66
CA ASP A 93 -10.88 -3.91 -23.71
C ASP A 93 -9.51 -4.49 -23.33
N THR A 94 -8.59 -4.62 -24.30
CA THR A 94 -7.24 -5.13 -24.03
C THR A 94 -6.42 -4.19 -23.16
N ALA A 95 -6.48 -2.87 -23.38
CA ALA A 95 -5.80 -1.89 -22.53
C ALA A 95 -6.35 -1.89 -21.10
N SER A 96 -7.68 -1.98 -20.96
CA SER A 96 -8.37 -2.10 -19.68
C SER A 96 -7.92 -3.35 -18.91
N ASP A 97 -7.85 -4.50 -19.57
CA ASP A 97 -7.44 -5.75 -18.94
C ASP A 97 -5.95 -5.79 -18.59
N LYS A 98 -5.08 -5.19 -19.42
CA LYS A 98 -3.65 -5.01 -19.09
C LYS A 98 -3.46 -4.17 -17.83
N ALA A 99 -4.14 -3.02 -17.74
CA ALA A 99 -4.10 -2.16 -16.55
C ALA A 99 -4.68 -2.88 -15.31
N ALA A 100 -5.80 -3.58 -15.45
CA ALA A 100 -6.40 -4.37 -14.37
C ALA A 100 -5.45 -5.47 -13.88
N THR A 101 -4.74 -6.13 -14.79
CA THR A 101 -3.80 -7.21 -14.48
C THR A 101 -2.59 -6.69 -13.71
N LEU A 102 -2.01 -5.56 -14.15
CA LEU A 102 -0.90 -4.91 -13.43
C LEU A 102 -1.35 -4.50 -12.02
N LEU A 103 -2.49 -3.81 -11.89
CA LEU A 103 -3.03 -3.43 -10.58
C LEU A 103 -3.29 -4.64 -9.67
N ALA A 104 -3.76 -5.76 -10.22
CA ALA A 104 -4.01 -6.97 -9.45
C ALA A 104 -2.71 -7.59 -8.93
N LYS A 105 -1.65 -7.64 -9.75
CA LYS A 105 -0.32 -8.14 -9.36
C LYS A 105 0.32 -7.24 -8.32
N THR A 106 0.37 -5.93 -8.57
CA THR A 106 0.96 -4.95 -7.65
C THR A 106 0.17 -4.89 -6.34
N GLY A 107 -1.17 -4.86 -6.41
CA GLY A 107 -2.03 -4.88 -5.21
C GLY A 107 -1.86 -6.15 -4.38
N LYS A 108 -1.63 -7.31 -5.01
CA LYS A 108 -1.33 -8.54 -4.27
C LYS A 108 0.03 -8.49 -3.59
N ALA A 109 1.04 -7.91 -4.22
CA ALA A 109 2.34 -7.70 -3.58
C ALA A 109 2.24 -6.72 -2.40
N MET A 110 1.54 -5.60 -2.57
CA MET A 110 1.31 -4.64 -1.49
C MET A 110 0.55 -5.26 -0.31
N ALA A 111 -0.40 -6.15 -0.56
CA ALA A 111 -1.09 -6.86 0.52
C ALA A 111 -0.14 -7.78 1.31
N TRP A 112 0.76 -8.49 0.64
CA TRP A 112 1.78 -9.30 1.33
C TRP A 112 2.78 -8.42 2.09
N THR A 113 3.19 -7.29 1.53
CA THR A 113 4.02 -6.31 2.23
C THR A 113 3.33 -5.76 3.47
N ALA A 114 2.04 -5.41 3.36
CA ALA A 114 1.25 -4.93 4.49
C ALA A 114 1.12 -5.99 5.59
N LEU A 115 0.89 -7.25 5.22
CA LEU A 115 0.85 -8.35 6.20
C LEU A 115 2.22 -8.57 6.86
N GLY A 116 3.30 -8.59 6.07
CA GLY A 116 4.65 -8.72 6.60
C GLY A 116 4.98 -7.60 7.59
N ALA A 117 4.73 -6.35 7.20
CA ALA A 117 4.92 -5.18 8.06
C ALA A 117 4.05 -5.24 9.32
N ALA A 118 2.77 -5.62 9.20
CA ALA A 118 1.88 -5.77 10.35
C ALA A 118 2.42 -6.79 11.36
N VAL A 119 2.81 -7.99 10.89
CA VAL A 119 3.36 -9.04 11.76
C VAL A 119 4.63 -8.58 12.46
N THR A 120 5.57 -8.00 11.72
CA THR A 120 6.87 -7.67 12.28
C THR A 120 6.84 -6.44 13.19
N LEU A 121 6.04 -5.42 12.87
CA LEU A 121 5.83 -4.26 13.74
C LEU A 121 5.06 -4.64 15.01
N CYS A 122 4.04 -5.50 14.90
CA CYS A 122 3.30 -5.99 16.07
C CYS A 122 4.17 -6.86 16.98
N LEU A 123 5.04 -7.70 16.40
CA LEU A 123 6.01 -8.47 17.18
C LEU A 123 7.00 -7.55 17.88
N LEU A 124 7.52 -6.54 17.16
CA LEU A 124 8.44 -5.56 17.74
C LEU A 124 7.79 -4.87 18.94
N GLU A 125 6.57 -4.34 18.79
CA GLU A 125 5.79 -3.71 19.86
C GLU A 125 5.70 -4.60 21.11
N ILE A 126 5.35 -5.88 20.94
CA ILE A 126 5.26 -6.82 22.06
C ILE A 126 6.62 -6.95 22.76
N THR A 127 7.68 -7.14 21.99
CA THR A 127 9.02 -7.41 22.54
C THR A 127 9.65 -6.18 23.20
N THR A 128 9.34 -4.97 22.74
CA THR A 128 9.88 -3.73 23.29
C THR A 128 9.05 -3.19 24.45
N THR A 129 7.75 -3.49 24.49
CA THR A 129 6.81 -2.93 25.49
C THR A 129 6.64 -3.82 26.71
N ILE A 130 6.72 -5.15 26.54
CA ILE A 130 6.49 -6.11 27.63
C ILE A 130 7.83 -6.79 28.01
N PRO A 131 8.39 -6.51 29.20
CA PRO A 131 9.72 -6.99 29.60
C PRO A 131 9.89 -8.51 29.53
N ALA A 132 8.83 -9.27 29.80
CA ALA A 132 8.83 -10.73 29.73
C ALA A 132 9.19 -11.28 28.32
N PHE A 133 9.02 -10.48 27.27
CA PHE A 133 9.30 -10.85 25.88
C PHE A 133 10.53 -10.15 25.29
N SER A 134 11.24 -9.33 26.08
CA SER A 134 12.38 -8.51 25.60
C SER A 134 13.51 -9.30 24.95
N ALA A 135 13.75 -10.54 25.40
CA ALA A 135 14.75 -11.44 24.81
C ALA A 135 14.50 -11.78 23.33
N TRP A 136 13.27 -11.60 22.83
CA TRP A 136 12.90 -11.84 21.44
C TRP A 136 13.05 -10.62 20.54
N THR A 137 13.42 -9.45 21.07
CA THR A 137 13.62 -8.22 20.29
C THR A 137 14.60 -8.42 19.11
N PRO A 138 15.76 -9.08 19.27
CA PRO A 138 16.66 -9.31 18.13
C PRO A 138 16.03 -10.15 17.01
N VAL A 139 15.18 -11.12 17.38
CA VAL A 139 14.44 -11.95 16.41
C VAL A 139 13.41 -11.10 15.66
N ALA A 140 12.69 -10.22 16.37
CA ALA A 140 11.75 -9.30 15.76
C ALA A 140 12.45 -8.39 14.72
N ILE A 141 13.61 -7.80 15.08
CA ILE A 141 14.42 -6.97 14.19
C ILE A 141 14.90 -7.78 12.97
N ALA A 142 15.43 -8.98 13.17
CA ALA A 142 15.87 -9.83 12.07
C ALA A 142 14.73 -10.14 11.09
N LEU A 143 13.53 -10.42 11.60
CA LEU A 143 12.33 -10.64 10.77
C LEU A 143 11.89 -9.38 10.02
N ILE A 144 12.03 -8.18 10.60
CA ILE A 144 11.79 -6.91 9.90
C ILE A 144 12.76 -6.77 8.72
N ILE A 145 14.05 -7.01 8.94
CA ILE A 145 15.08 -6.89 7.90
C ILE A 145 14.82 -7.89 6.77
N ILE A 146 14.63 -9.17 7.10
CA ILE A 146 14.34 -10.23 6.12
C ILE A 146 13.05 -9.92 5.37
N GLY A 147 11.99 -9.55 6.10
CA GLY A 147 10.70 -9.17 5.52
C GLY A 147 10.81 -8.01 4.54
N SER A 148 11.61 -6.99 4.88
CA SER A 148 11.87 -5.83 4.02
C SER A 148 12.60 -6.23 2.75
N ILE A 149 13.65 -7.06 2.86
CA ILE A 149 14.38 -7.60 1.70
C ILE A 149 13.45 -8.41 0.79
N LEU A 150 12.61 -9.28 1.36
CA LEU A 150 11.64 -10.08 0.59
C LEU A 150 10.59 -9.21 -0.11
N CYS A 151 10.14 -8.12 0.52
CA CYS A 151 9.23 -7.17 -0.12
C CYS A 151 9.87 -6.47 -1.32
N VAL A 152 11.11 -6.01 -1.17
CA VAL A 152 11.88 -5.40 -2.26
C VAL A 152 12.11 -6.41 -3.39
N ALA A 153 12.48 -7.65 -3.06
CA ALA A 153 12.66 -8.72 -4.03
C ALA A 153 11.35 -9.06 -4.79
N LEU A 154 10.21 -9.07 -4.10
CA LEU A 154 8.90 -9.27 -4.72
C LEU A 154 8.55 -8.13 -5.69
N PHE A 155 8.85 -6.89 -5.31
CA PHE A 155 8.63 -5.73 -6.18
C PHE A 155 9.50 -5.81 -7.45
N PHE A 156 10.80 -6.09 -7.30
CA PHE A 156 11.70 -6.30 -8.45
C PHE A 156 11.26 -7.47 -9.32
N ARG A 157 10.82 -8.58 -8.73
CA ARG A 157 10.28 -9.71 -9.48
C ARG A 157 9.12 -9.26 -10.37
N ILE A 158 8.15 -8.53 -9.84
CA ILE A 158 7.02 -8.02 -10.63
C ILE A 158 7.52 -7.09 -11.73
N ALA A 159 8.40 -6.13 -11.41
CA ALA A 159 8.95 -5.21 -12.37
C ALA A 159 9.67 -5.91 -13.54
N PHE A 160 10.46 -6.95 -13.25
CA PHE A 160 11.22 -7.68 -14.27
C PHE A 160 10.38 -8.67 -15.08
N THR A 161 9.36 -9.31 -14.48
CA THR A 161 8.50 -10.26 -15.23
C THR A 161 7.41 -9.57 -16.03
N TRP A 162 7.00 -8.37 -15.63
CA TRP A 162 5.84 -7.69 -16.19
C TRP A 162 6.00 -7.34 -17.67
N SER A 163 7.15 -6.82 -18.11
CA SER A 163 7.37 -6.51 -19.54
C SER A 163 7.18 -7.74 -20.44
N LYS A 164 7.66 -8.90 -20.01
CA LYS A 164 7.49 -10.16 -20.76
C LYS A 164 6.01 -10.56 -20.82
N GLU A 165 5.32 -10.56 -19.68
CA GLU A 165 3.91 -10.90 -19.62
C GLU A 165 3.05 -9.92 -20.44
N LEU A 166 3.36 -8.63 -20.40
CA LEU A 166 2.67 -7.59 -21.16
C LEU A 166 2.81 -7.82 -22.67
N ALA A 167 4.00 -8.20 -23.13
CA ALA A 167 4.26 -8.51 -24.54
C ALA A 167 3.47 -9.73 -25.05
N GLU A 168 3.13 -10.67 -24.16
CA GLU A 168 2.32 -11.86 -24.48
C GLU A 168 0.80 -11.56 -24.47
N MET A 169 0.36 -10.43 -23.92
CA MET A 169 -1.06 -10.06 -23.86
C MET A 169 -1.57 -9.53 -25.22
N PRO A 170 -2.82 -9.85 -25.60
CA PRO A 170 -3.40 -9.39 -26.86
C PRO A 170 -3.48 -7.86 -26.92
N THR A 171 -3.44 -7.33 -28.14
CA THR A 171 -3.55 -5.89 -28.41
C THR A 171 -4.61 -5.67 -29.47
N ASP A 172 -5.71 -5.01 -29.12
CA ASP A 172 -6.78 -4.67 -30.06
C ASP A 172 -6.47 -3.40 -30.89
N GLU A 173 -7.24 -3.16 -31.95
CA GLU A 173 -7.07 -1.96 -32.79
C GLU A 173 -7.37 -0.67 -32.01
N ALA A 174 -8.31 -0.72 -31.06
CA ALA A 174 -8.60 0.41 -30.18
C ALA A 174 -7.37 0.82 -29.35
N GLU A 175 -6.61 -0.12 -28.81
CA GLU A 175 -5.37 0.11 -28.07
C GLU A 175 -4.31 0.77 -28.96
N LYS A 176 -4.18 0.34 -30.21
CA LYS A 176 -3.25 0.96 -31.18
C LYS A 176 -3.64 2.41 -31.49
N ILE A 177 -4.93 2.67 -31.71
CA ILE A 177 -5.47 4.03 -31.94
C ILE A 177 -5.16 4.91 -30.72
N ARG A 178 -5.44 4.41 -29.51
CA ARG A 178 -5.14 5.09 -28.26
C ARG A 178 -3.65 5.37 -28.08
N ALA A 179 -2.79 4.38 -28.33
CA ALA A 179 -1.34 4.54 -28.20
C ALA A 179 -0.80 5.64 -29.14
N LYS A 180 -1.38 5.76 -30.35
CA LYS A 180 -1.07 6.86 -31.27
C LYS A 180 -1.55 8.21 -30.74
N HIS A 181 -2.75 8.27 -30.16
CA HIS A 181 -3.33 9.49 -29.58
C HIS A 181 -2.50 10.00 -28.39
N PHE A 182 -2.15 9.12 -27.45
CA PHE A 182 -1.50 9.50 -26.19
C PHE A 182 0.04 9.52 -26.24
N LYS A 183 0.65 9.29 -27.41
CA LYS A 183 2.09 9.05 -27.64
C LYS A 183 3.06 9.92 -26.82
N TYR A 184 2.72 11.19 -26.55
CA TYR A 184 3.56 12.16 -25.82
C TYR A 184 2.91 12.71 -24.53
N GLY A 185 1.69 12.29 -24.18
CA GLY A 185 0.84 12.96 -23.19
C GLY A 185 0.77 12.31 -21.81
N SER A 186 1.51 11.22 -21.57
CA SER A 186 1.35 10.40 -20.37
C SER A 186 2.69 9.91 -19.84
N GLY A 187 2.94 10.05 -18.53
CA GLY A 187 4.23 9.69 -17.95
C GLY A 187 4.47 10.05 -16.48
N MET A 188 3.63 10.90 -15.88
CA MET A 188 3.73 11.30 -14.46
C MET A 188 2.70 10.63 -13.54
N GLY A 189 2.09 9.50 -13.95
CA GLY A 189 1.10 8.78 -13.16
C GLY A 189 -0.32 9.33 -13.28
N PHE A 190 -0.48 10.49 -13.93
CA PHE A 190 -1.74 11.20 -14.06
C PHE A 190 -1.84 11.91 -15.41
N TYR A 191 -3.04 11.96 -15.95
CA TYR A 191 -3.40 12.77 -17.12
C TYR A 191 -4.83 13.30 -16.97
N LYS A 192 -5.23 14.21 -17.85
CA LYS A 192 -6.58 14.79 -17.86
C LYS A 192 -7.10 14.87 -19.28
N GLU A 193 -7.95 13.92 -19.65
CA GLU A 193 -8.61 13.88 -20.96
C GLU A 193 -10.11 13.57 -20.78
N PRO A 194 -11.00 14.59 -20.79
CA PRO A 194 -12.43 14.39 -20.60
C PRO A 194 -13.10 13.51 -21.66
N ASN A 195 -12.57 13.47 -22.88
CA ASN A 195 -13.14 12.72 -24.00
C ASN A 195 -12.66 11.26 -24.03
N ASP A 196 -11.72 10.86 -23.17
CA ASP A 196 -11.27 9.47 -23.06
C ASP A 196 -12.30 8.64 -22.28
N PRO A 197 -12.90 7.59 -22.86
CA PRO A 197 -13.84 6.72 -22.16
C PRO A 197 -13.20 5.85 -21.06
N MET A 198 -11.87 5.81 -20.95
CA MET A 198 -11.16 5.07 -19.91
C MET A 198 -10.77 5.98 -18.73
N VAL A 199 -10.83 5.43 -17.51
CA VAL A 199 -10.39 6.13 -16.29
C VAL A 199 -8.89 6.01 -16.03
N MET A 200 -8.20 5.15 -16.75
CA MET A 200 -6.75 4.93 -16.64
C MET A 200 -6.24 4.19 -17.87
N MET A 201 -4.93 4.23 -18.09
CA MET A 201 -4.28 3.48 -19.16
C MET A 201 -2.86 3.09 -18.75
N LEU A 202 -2.24 2.16 -19.48
CA LEU A 202 -0.79 1.97 -19.39
C LEU A 202 -0.07 3.14 -20.07
N ALA A 203 0.98 3.65 -19.43
CA ALA A 203 1.70 4.82 -19.93
C ALA A 203 2.40 4.52 -21.27
N SER A 204 2.34 5.46 -22.22
CA SER A 204 2.85 5.27 -23.60
C SER A 204 4.38 5.18 -23.73
N GLY A 205 5.13 5.29 -22.63
CA GLY A 205 6.60 5.20 -22.58
C GLY A 205 7.14 4.38 -21.40
N GLY A 206 6.28 3.62 -20.71
CA GLY A 206 6.70 2.82 -19.56
C GLY A 206 5.73 1.66 -19.35
N GLU A 207 6.13 0.49 -19.85
CA GLU A 207 5.35 -0.76 -19.81
C GLU A 207 4.85 -1.13 -18.41
N ALA A 208 5.52 -0.67 -17.34
CA ALA A 208 5.19 -0.96 -15.95
C ALA A 208 4.46 0.17 -15.20
N LYS A 209 3.79 1.10 -15.89
CA LYS A 209 3.13 2.27 -15.28
C LYS A 209 1.68 2.38 -15.70
N VAL A 210 0.80 2.66 -14.74
CA VAL A 210 -0.60 3.05 -14.97
C VAL A 210 -0.71 4.56 -14.78
N ASP A 211 -1.20 5.26 -15.80
CA ASP A 211 -1.58 6.67 -15.70
C ASP A 211 -3.08 6.78 -15.42
N LEU A 212 -3.46 7.65 -14.50
CA LEU A 212 -4.84 7.80 -14.03
C LEU A 212 -5.48 9.08 -14.59
N ASN A 213 -6.68 8.96 -15.15
CA ASN A 213 -7.39 10.08 -15.78
C ASN A 213 -8.16 10.92 -14.76
N PHE A 214 -7.61 12.06 -14.34
CA PHE A 214 -8.24 12.97 -13.38
C PHE A 214 -9.49 13.69 -13.91
N ALA A 215 -9.76 13.62 -15.23
CA ALA A 215 -11.00 14.14 -15.79
C ALA A 215 -12.24 13.40 -15.23
N HIS A 216 -12.07 12.16 -14.75
CA HIS A 216 -13.17 11.30 -14.32
C HIS A 216 -13.34 11.21 -12.79
N ALA A 217 -14.59 11.18 -12.35
CA ALA A 217 -14.94 11.15 -10.93
C ALA A 217 -14.40 9.94 -10.15
N PRO A 218 -14.34 8.71 -10.71
CA PRO A 218 -13.77 7.56 -10.01
C PRO A 218 -12.31 7.79 -9.56
N VAL A 219 -11.48 8.38 -10.43
CA VAL A 219 -10.08 8.69 -10.11
C VAL A 219 -10.00 9.75 -9.02
N ARG A 220 -10.77 10.84 -9.14
CA ARG A 220 -10.80 11.90 -8.11
C ARG A 220 -11.21 11.36 -6.73
N ARG A 221 -12.22 10.49 -6.69
CA ARG A 221 -12.69 9.87 -5.44
C ARG A 221 -11.61 8.98 -4.83
N TRP A 222 -10.96 8.13 -5.64
CA TRP A 222 -9.85 7.31 -5.16
C TRP A 222 -8.69 8.16 -4.64
N ALA A 223 -8.28 9.20 -5.40
CA ALA A 223 -7.20 10.09 -5.01
C ALA A 223 -7.51 10.84 -3.71
N LEU A 224 -8.76 11.26 -3.50
CA LEU A 224 -9.20 11.84 -2.23
C LEU A 224 -9.08 10.84 -1.08
N THR A 225 -9.55 9.59 -1.25
CA THR A 225 -9.45 8.56 -0.22
C THR A 225 -7.99 8.25 0.13
N MET A 226 -7.11 8.12 -0.87
CA MET A 226 -5.69 7.89 -0.68
C MET A 226 -5.02 9.09 0.01
N GLY A 227 -5.33 10.32 -0.41
CA GLY A 227 -4.82 11.55 0.18
C GLY A 227 -5.24 11.75 1.63
N VAL A 228 -6.51 11.50 1.97
CA VAL A 228 -7.00 11.57 3.35
C VAL A 228 -6.34 10.50 4.22
N THR A 229 -6.25 9.25 3.74
CA THR A 229 -5.58 8.17 4.48
C THR A 229 -4.12 8.52 4.77
N LEU A 230 -3.39 9.03 3.77
CA LEU A 230 -2.00 9.42 3.94
C LEU A 230 -1.85 10.61 4.89
N ALA A 231 -2.70 11.63 4.77
CA ALA A 231 -2.67 12.79 5.66
C ALA A 231 -2.93 12.40 7.13
N LEU A 232 -3.90 11.52 7.37
CA LEU A 232 -4.18 11.00 8.72
C LEU A 232 -3.00 10.19 9.26
N PHE A 233 -2.37 9.35 8.43
CA PHE A 233 -1.21 8.57 8.83
C PHE A 233 0.02 9.44 9.14
N ILE A 234 0.26 10.48 8.35
CA ILE A 234 1.35 11.46 8.60
C ILE A 234 1.07 12.23 9.89
N ALA A 235 -0.15 12.75 10.06
CA ALA A 235 -0.53 13.46 11.29
C ALA A 235 -0.36 12.58 12.52
N TYR A 236 -0.80 11.32 12.44
CA TYR A 236 -0.57 10.32 13.48
C TYR A 236 0.93 10.12 13.75
N SER A 237 1.75 9.96 12.71
CA SER A 237 3.19 9.72 12.84
C SER A 237 3.91 10.90 13.50
N ILE A 238 3.49 12.14 13.20
CA ILE A 238 4.02 13.35 13.84
C ILE A 238 3.67 13.37 15.33
N VAL A 239 2.42 13.07 15.70
CA VAL A 239 1.99 12.99 17.11
C VAL A 239 2.75 11.88 17.84
N SER A 240 2.84 10.70 17.22
CA SER A 240 3.56 9.54 17.74
C SER A 240 5.04 9.82 18.00
N ALA A 241 5.71 10.59 17.12
CA ALA A 241 7.12 10.94 17.27
C ALA A 241 7.41 11.85 18.49
N THR A 242 6.39 12.53 19.02
CA THR A 242 6.50 13.38 20.23
C THR A 242 6.34 12.64 21.55
N LEU A 243 5.99 11.34 21.52
CA LEU A 243 6.01 10.46 22.70
C LEU A 243 7.43 10.20 23.20
#